data_AF-A0A401YD07-F1
#
_entry.id   AF-A0A401YD07-F1
#
_cell.length_a   1.000
_cell.length_b   1.000
_cell.length_c   1.000
_cell.angle_alpha   90.00
_cell.angle_beta   90.00
_cell.angle_gamma   90.00
#
_symmetry.space_group_name_H-M   'P 1'
#
loop_
_entity.id
_entity.type
_entity.pdbx_description
1 polymer ?
#
loop_
_entity_poly.entity_id
_entity_poly.type
_entity_poly.pdbx_seq_one_letter_code
_entity_poly.pdbx_strand_id
1 'polypeptide(L)' 'MSDKAHGRFDLVVEAYRPGDTYRLVMLADGTYRRLHDRGELDALAAELGLDPADRDRVAWEGGDEWPTHDGG' A
#
# COMPACT_ATOMS: atom_id res chain seq x y z
N MET A 1 -11.62 8.69 -15.63
CA MET A 1 -12.49 8.76 -14.44
C MET A 1 -12.58 7.36 -13.85
N SER A 2 -11.77 7.04 -12.84
CA SER A 2 -11.95 5.84 -12.00
C SER A 2 -12.61 6.31 -10.70
N ASP A 3 -13.89 5.99 -10.62
CA ASP A 3 -14.89 6.49 -9.69
C ASP A 3 -14.97 5.58 -8.44
N LYS A 4 -15.01 6.21 -7.27
CA LYS A 4 -15.73 5.79 -6.05
C LYS A 4 -15.25 4.67 -5.10
N ALA A 5 -14.08 4.05 -5.25
CA ALA A 5 -13.53 3.21 -4.16
C ALA A 5 -12.58 3.97 -3.21
N HIS A 6 -11.91 5.00 -3.71
CA HIS A 6 -10.70 5.57 -3.09
C HIS A 6 -10.93 6.68 -2.06
N GLY A 7 -12.18 7.14 -1.85
CA GLY A 7 -12.48 8.24 -0.92
C GLY A 7 -12.70 7.82 0.55
N ARG A 8 -12.61 6.52 0.85
CA ARG A 8 -12.90 5.97 2.20
C ARG A 8 -11.63 5.66 3.01
N PHE A 9 -10.56 5.28 2.35
CA PHE A 9 -9.34 4.79 3.00
C PHE A 9 -8.27 5.87 2.98
N ASP A 10 -7.56 6.03 4.10
CA ASP A 10 -6.43 6.93 4.19
C ASP A 10 -5.19 6.37 3.47
N LEU A 11 -5.14 5.05 3.30
CA LEU A 11 -4.06 4.33 2.66
C LEU A 11 -4.58 3.11 1.89
N VAL A 12 -4.15 2.96 0.64
CA VAL A 12 -4.49 1.80 -0.20
C VAL A 12 -3.19 1.13 -0.64
N VAL A 13 -2.95 -0.10 -0.19
CA VAL A 13 -1.83 -0.94 -0.64
C VAL A 13 -2.28 -1.72 -1.87
N GLU A 14 -1.81 -1.34 -3.05
CA GLU A 14 -2.17 -1.99 -4.30
C GLU A 14 -1.52 -3.38 -4.42
N ALA A 15 -2.17 -4.24 -5.20
CA ALA A 15 -1.60 -5.51 -5.62
C ALA A 15 -0.39 -5.26 -6.52
N TYR A 16 0.73 -5.96 -6.27
CA TYR A 16 1.88 -5.91 -7.17
C TYR A 16 1.67 -6.87 -8.35
N ARG A 17 2.25 -6.55 -9.50
CA ARG A 17 2.23 -7.45 -10.67
C ARG A 17 3.39 -8.45 -10.58
N PRO A 18 3.26 -9.63 -11.21
CA PRO A 18 4.40 -10.53 -11.36
C PRO A 18 5.58 -9.81 -12.03
N GLY A 19 6.72 -9.76 -11.34
CA GLY A 19 7.93 -9.07 -11.78
C GLY A 19 8.17 -7.69 -11.16
N ASP A 20 7.21 -7.14 -10.43
CA ASP A 20 7.43 -5.92 -9.65
C ASP A 20 8.28 -6.25 -8.40
N THR A 21 9.20 -5.35 -8.05
CA THR A 21 10.01 -5.41 -6.82
C THR A 21 9.48 -4.49 -5.73
N TYR A 22 8.28 -3.95 -5.91
CA TYR A 22 7.62 -3.01 -5.00
C TYR A 22 6.10 -3.14 -5.12
N ARG A 23 5.39 -2.71 -4.07
CA ARG A 23 3.97 -2.39 -4.10
C ARG A 23 3.78 -0.89 -4.22
N LEU A 24 2.72 -0.50 -4.92
CA LEU A 24 2.25 0.87 -4.94
C LEU A 24 1.32 1.09 -3.75
N VAL A 25 1.50 2.21 -3.08
CA VAL A 25 0.63 2.65 -1.99
C VAL A 25 0.08 4.02 -2.36
N MET A 26 -1.24 4.09 -2.51
CA MET A 26 -1.95 5.37 -2.69
C MET A 26 -2.27 5.96 -1.33
N LEU A 27 -2.00 7.25 -1.17
CA LEU A 27 -2.34 8.05 -0.01
C LEU A 27 -3.71 8.73 -0.19
N ALA A 28 -4.29 9.22 0.91
CA ALA A 28 -5.56 9.96 0.91
C ALA A 28 -5.58 11.19 -0.03
N ASP A 29 -4.43 11.79 -0.30
CA ASP A 29 -4.29 12.93 -1.21
C ASP A 29 -4.22 12.52 -2.70
N GLY A 30 -4.28 11.23 -2.99
CA GLY A 30 -4.17 10.65 -4.33
C GLY A 30 -2.72 10.47 -4.81
N THR A 31 -1.72 10.77 -3.98
CA THR A 31 -0.30 10.54 -4.30
C THR A 31 0.03 9.05 -4.16
N TYR A 32 0.92 8.57 -5.02
CA TYR A 32 1.44 7.21 -4.95
C TYR A 32 2.87 7.18 -4.39
N ARG A 33 3.14 6.22 -3.50
CA ARG A 33 4.48 5.84 -3.05
C ARG A 33 4.79 4.41 -3.46
N ARG A 34 6.06 4.13 -3.68
CA ARG A 34 6.57 2.77 -3.95
C ARG A 34 7.19 2.26 -2.67
N LEU A 35 6.73 1.12 -2.19
CA LEU A 35 7.26 0.44 -1.01
C LEU A 35 7.74 -0.95 -1.41
N HIS A 36 8.89 -1.35 -0.92
CA HIS A 36 9.56 -2.61 -1.22
C HIS A 36 9.26 -3.70 -0.20
N ASP A 37 8.95 -3.31 1.04
CA ASP A 37 8.70 -4.25 2.13
C ASP A 37 7.68 -3.73 3.16
N ARG A 38 7.34 -4.62 4.09
CA ARG A 38 6.39 -4.32 5.17
C ARG A 38 6.88 -3.24 6.13
N GLY A 39 8.19 -3.17 6.39
CA GLY A 39 8.76 -2.17 7.28
C GLY A 39 8.62 -0.75 6.74
N GLU A 40 8.76 -0.57 5.42
CA GLU A 40 8.50 0.73 4.78
C GLU A 40 7.01 1.13 4.87
N LEU A 41 6.09 0.16 4.81
CA LEU A 41 4.67 0.42 5.04
C LEU A 41 4.40 0.81 6.49
N ASP A 42 4.97 0.09 7.45
CA ASP A 42 4.78 0.38 8.87
C ASP A 42 5.35 1.78 9.21
N ALA A 43 6.48 2.16 8.63
CA ALA A 43 7.04 3.51 8.75
C ALA A 43 6.12 4.58 8.14
N LEU A 44 5.61 4.36 6.93
CA LEU A 44 4.67 5.27 6.28
C LEU A 44 3.37 5.42 7.09
N ALA A 45 2.82 4.32 7.57
CA ALA A 45 1.62 4.33 8.41
C ALA A 45 1.87 5.09 9.71
N ALA A 46 3.03 4.89 10.35
CA ALA A 46 3.41 5.64 11.55
C ALA A 46 3.56 7.15 11.29
N GLU A 47 4.13 7.57 10.16
CA GLU A 47 4.21 8.98 9.75
C GLU A 47 2.81 9.62 9.63
N LEU A 48 1.83 8.83 9.20
CA LEU A 48 0.44 9.25 9.01
C LEU A 48 -0.43 9.07 10.27
N GLY A 49 0.13 8.50 11.36
CA GLY A 49 -0.62 8.16 12.56
C GLY A 49 -1.68 7.07 12.33
N LEU A 50 -1.40 6.14 11.42
CA LEU A 50 -2.25 5.02 11.04
C LEU A 50 -1.69 3.70 11.59
N ASP A 51 -2.58 2.75 11.85
CA ASP A 51 -2.24 1.35 12.04
C ASP A 51 -2.44 0.62 10.70
N PRO A 52 -1.41 -0.01 10.10
CA PRO A 52 -1.56 -0.73 8.84
C PRO A 52 -2.45 -1.99 8.93
N ALA A 53 -2.83 -2.41 10.14
CA ALA A 53 -3.83 -3.45 10.38
C ALA A 53 -5.27 -2.91 10.50
N ASP A 54 -5.46 -1.58 10.56
CA ASP A 54 -6.78 -0.95 10.64
C ASP A 54 -7.51 -1.06 9.29
N ARG A 55 -8.41 -2.02 9.18
CA ARG A 55 -9.17 -2.32 7.96
C ARG A 55 -10.22 -1.27 7.59
N ASP A 56 -10.53 -0.35 8.50
CA ASP A 56 -11.44 0.76 8.20
C ASP A 56 -10.71 1.93 7.52
N ARG A 57 -9.39 2.04 7.74
CA ARG A 57 -8.54 3.12 7.21
C ARG A 57 -7.56 2.66 6.13
N VAL A 58 -7.19 1.38 6.13
CA VAL A 58 -6.21 0.78 5.22
C VAL A 58 -6.85 -0.31 4.39
N ALA A 59 -6.84 -0.12 3.07
CA ALA A 59 -7.27 -1.14 2.12
C ALA A 59 -6.06 -1.93 1.59
N TRP A 60 -6.22 -3.25 1.52
CA TRP A 60 -5.23 -4.15 0.95
C TRP A 60 -5.79 -4.81 -0.31
N GLU A 61 -5.15 -4.53 -1.44
CA GLU A 61 -5.44 -5.21 -2.69
C GLU A 61 -4.39 -6.30 -2.94
N GLY A 62 -4.84 -7.49 -3.34
CA GLY A 62 -3.94 -8.60 -3.65
C GLY A 62 -3.23 -9.22 -2.43
N GLY A 63 -3.82 -9.13 -1.23
CA GLY A 63 -3.32 -9.80 -0.03
C GLY A 63 -2.10 -9.14 0.63
N ASP A 64 -1.61 -9.73 1.73
CA ASP A 64 -0.52 -9.19 2.58
C ASP A 64 0.89 -9.53 2.07
N GLU A 65 1.00 -10.31 0.99
CA GLU A 65 2.28 -10.79 0.48
C GLU A 65 3.11 -9.67 -0.14
N TRP A 66 4.42 -9.63 0.11
CA TRP A 66 5.31 -8.64 -0.51
C TRP A 66 6.07 -9.27 -1.68
N PRO A 67 6.39 -8.49 -2.74
CA PRO A 67 7.28 -8.98 -3.78
C PRO A 67 8.61 -9.39 -3.15
N THR A 68 8.93 -10.67 -3.24
CA THR A 68 10.24 -11.16 -2.84
C THR A 68 11.26 -10.59 -3.80
N HIS A 69 12.25 -9.88 -3.26
CA HIS A 69 13.45 -9.54 -4.00
C HIS A 69 14.23 -10.84 -4.22
N ASP A 70 13.80 -11.66 -5.17
CA ASP A 70 14.63 -12.75 -5.69
C ASP A 70 15.75 -12.06 -6.47
N GLY A 71 16.79 -11.67 -5.72
CA GLY A 71 18.01 -11.13 -6.28
C GLY A 71 18.63 -12.20 -7.17
N GLY A 72 18.76 -11.87 -8.45
CA GLY A 72 19.47 -12.71 -9.42
C GLY A 72 20.95 -12.87 -9.12
#